data_AF-A0A7R9UJQ0-F1
#
_entry.id   AF-A0A7R9UJQ0-F1
#
_cell.length_a   1.000
_cell.length_b   1.000
_cell.length_c   1.000
_cell.angle_alpha   90.00
_cell.angle_beta   90.00
_cell.angle_gamma   90.00
#
_symmetry.space_group_name_H-M   'P 1'
#
loop_
_entity.id
_entity.type
_entity.pdbx_description
1 polymer ?
#
loop_
_entity_poly.entity_id
_entity_poly.type
_entity_poly.pdbx_seq_one_letter_code
_entity_poly.pdbx_strand_id
1 'polypeptide(L)'
;DALTRRAIRLFCAQKAAELRAEAPNVEASMARVQRFADALREMPIAVHTAAANEQHYEVPAPFYDICLGPRRKYSCCKFPEGAQPGDAAKLLPQAEVAA
;
A
#
# COMPACT_ATOMS: atom_id res chain seq x y z
N ASP A 1 6.88 -16.65 0.27
CA ASP A 1 7.51 -17.67 1.14
C ASP A 1 8.24 -16.99 2.33
N ALA A 2 9.00 -17.73 3.14
CA ALA A 2 9.71 -17.22 4.32
C ALA A 2 10.95 -16.34 4.01
N LEU A 3 11.75 -16.70 3.00
CA LEU A 3 12.93 -15.93 2.58
C LEU A 3 12.52 -14.59 1.96
N THR A 4 11.57 -14.61 1.03
CA THR A 4 11.04 -13.38 0.42
C THR A 4 10.45 -12.46 1.47
N ARG A 5 9.65 -12.99 2.42
CA ARG A 5 9.11 -12.19 3.53
C ARG A 5 10.20 -11.63 4.44
N ARG A 6 11.27 -12.37 4.69
CA ARG A 6 12.42 -11.88 5.46
C ARG A 6 13.13 -10.74 4.74
N ALA A 7 13.41 -10.88 3.45
CA ALA A 7 14.04 -9.84 2.64
C ALA A 7 13.20 -8.55 2.62
N ILE A 8 11.90 -8.65 2.36
CA ILE A 8 10.98 -7.50 2.40
C ILE A 8 11.02 -6.81 3.77
N ARG A 9 10.95 -7.57 4.87
CA ARG A 9 11.02 -7.00 6.22
C ARG A 9 12.34 -6.28 6.49
N LEU A 10 13.46 -6.80 5.97
CA LEU A 10 14.77 -6.15 6.09
C LEU A 10 14.77 -4.81 5.34
N PHE A 11 14.31 -4.78 4.08
CA PHE A 11 14.24 -3.53 3.32
C PHE A 11 13.29 -2.50 3.95
N CYS A 12 12.13 -2.93 4.43
CA CYS A 12 11.21 -2.04 5.15
C CYS A 12 11.83 -1.50 6.46
N ALA A 13 12.54 -2.34 7.22
CA ALA A 13 13.20 -1.92 8.46
C ALA A 13 14.35 -0.95 8.18
N GLN A 14 15.17 -1.22 7.16
CA GLN A 14 16.23 -0.33 6.70
C GLN A 14 15.65 1.03 6.31
N LYS A 15 14.60 1.04 5.46
CA LYS A 15 14.00 2.31 5.03
C LYS A 15 13.38 3.08 6.19
N ALA A 16 12.75 2.38 7.14
CA ALA A 16 12.23 3.00 8.35
C ALA A 16 13.33 3.61 9.23
N ALA A 17 14.50 2.96 9.31
CA ALA A 17 15.64 3.48 10.06
C ALA A 17 16.23 4.73 9.39
N GLU A 18 16.41 4.73 8.07
CA GLU A 18 16.83 5.90 7.28
C GLU A 18 15.89 7.09 7.52
N LEU A 19 14.58 6.88 7.36
CA LEU A 19 13.58 7.93 7.54
C LEU A 19 13.52 8.48 8.97
N ARG A 20 13.81 7.66 9.98
CA ARG A 20 13.92 8.10 11.38
C ARG A 20 15.19 8.90 11.62
N ALA A 21 16.30 8.52 11.01
CA ALA A 21 17.57 9.25 11.13
C ALA A 21 17.48 10.66 10.50
N GLU A 22 16.71 10.81 9.42
CA GLU A 22 16.42 12.11 8.78
C GLU A 22 15.48 13.02 9.61
N ALA A 23 14.78 12.46 10.60
CA ALA A 23 13.82 13.17 11.43
C ALA A 23 13.97 12.77 12.92
N PRO A 24 15.08 13.16 13.57
CA PRO A 24 15.41 12.73 14.93
C PRO A 24 14.50 13.32 16.01
N ASN A 25 13.74 14.37 15.69
CA ASN A 25 12.80 15.04 16.58
C ASN A 25 11.55 15.50 15.82
N VAL A 26 10.57 16.03 16.55
CA VAL A 26 9.26 16.44 16.02
C VAL A 26 9.43 17.56 15.00
N GLU A 27 10.27 18.54 15.29
CA GLU A 27 10.53 19.71 14.45
C GLU A 27 11.13 19.30 13.09
N ALA A 28 12.14 18.41 13.11
CA ALA A 28 12.75 17.87 11.90
C ALA A 28 11.75 17.03 11.09
N SER A 29 10.88 16.27 11.76
CA SER A 29 9.82 15.50 11.10
C SER A 29 8.81 16.42 10.40
N MET A 30 8.34 17.46 11.08
CA MET A 30 7.41 18.45 10.52
C MET A 30 8.05 19.19 9.35
N ALA A 31 9.30 19.62 9.48
CA ALA A 31 10.03 20.29 8.41
C ALA A 31 10.20 19.38 7.18
N ARG A 32 10.43 18.07 7.39
CA ARG A 32 10.51 17.08 6.29
C ARG A 32 9.17 16.95 5.55
N VAL A 33 8.07 16.84 6.29
CA VAL A 33 6.71 16.77 5.71
C VAL A 33 6.40 18.04 4.93
N GLN A 34 6.71 19.21 5.49
CA GLN A 34 6.48 20.49 4.82
C GLN A 34 7.27 20.59 3.51
N ARG A 35 8.59 20.30 3.54
CA ARG A 35 9.44 20.29 2.33
C ARG A 35 8.90 19.35 1.26
N PHE A 36 8.41 18.17 1.65
CA PHE A 36 7.83 17.21 0.72
C PHE A 36 6.51 17.73 0.11
N ALA A 37 5.63 18.32 0.93
CA ALA A 37 4.40 18.93 0.46
C ALA A 37 4.65 20.10 -0.49
N ASP A 38 5.63 20.96 -0.19
CA ASP A 38 6.03 22.07 -1.07
C ASP A 38 6.54 21.55 -2.41
N ALA A 39 7.39 20.51 -2.40
CA ALA A 39 7.84 19.88 -3.64
C ALA A 39 6.69 19.28 -4.47
N LEU A 40 5.70 18.64 -3.84
CA LEU A 40 4.54 18.08 -4.54
C LEU A 40 3.66 19.16 -5.18
N ARG A 41 3.56 20.36 -4.61
CA ARG A 41 2.75 21.45 -5.18
C ARG A 41 3.30 21.96 -6.52
N GLU A 42 4.61 21.84 -6.72
CA GLU A 42 5.28 22.23 -7.96
C GLU A 42 5.28 21.11 -9.02
N MET A 43 4.82 19.90 -8.66
CA MET A 43 4.76 18.76 -9.57
C MET A 43 3.45 18.76 -10.40
N PRO A 44 3.47 18.15 -11.60
CA PRO A 44 2.22 17.89 -12.32
C PRO A 44 1.32 16.94 -11.52
N ILE A 45 0.00 17.04 -11.74
CA ILE A 45 -1.02 16.23 -11.03
C ILE A 45 -0.71 14.74 -11.12
N ALA A 46 -0.20 14.27 -12.26
CA ALA A 46 0.26 12.91 -12.43
C ALA A 46 1.45 12.84 -13.41
N VAL A 47 2.42 11.99 -13.08
CA VAL A 47 3.54 11.63 -13.95
C VAL A 47 3.36 10.20 -14.44
N HIS A 48 3.82 9.88 -15.66
CA HIS A 48 3.83 8.52 -16.23
C HIS A 48 2.46 7.81 -16.28
N THR A 49 1.38 8.54 -16.57
CA THR A 49 0.00 8.02 -16.57
C THR A 49 -0.20 6.79 -17.47
N ALA A 50 0.37 6.81 -18.68
CA ALA A 50 0.26 5.68 -19.62
C ALA A 50 0.94 4.41 -19.07
N ALA A 51 2.16 4.54 -18.53
CA ALA A 51 2.90 3.40 -17.98
C ALA A 51 2.22 2.86 -16.70
N ALA A 52 1.61 3.73 -15.89
CA ALA A 52 0.84 3.30 -14.73
C ALA A 52 -0.39 2.45 -15.14
N ASN A 53 -1.12 2.85 -16.19
CA ASN A 53 -2.26 2.09 -16.70
C ASN A 53 -1.84 0.71 -17.21
N GLU A 54 -0.83 0.65 -18.08
CA GLU A 54 -0.33 -0.60 -18.65
C GLU A 54 0.15 -1.58 -17.57
N GLN A 55 0.91 -1.08 -16.58
CA GLN A 55 1.52 -1.93 -15.55
C GLN A 55 0.58 -2.33 -14.41
N HIS A 56 -0.49 -1.56 -14.14
CA HIS A 56 -1.33 -1.74 -12.93
C HIS A 56 -2.84 -1.91 -13.18
N TYR A 57 -3.41 -1.39 -14.27
CA TYR A 57 -4.86 -1.37 -14.49
C TYR A 57 -5.32 -2.19 -15.70
N GLU A 58 -4.48 -2.36 -16.71
CA GLU A 58 -4.81 -3.09 -17.94
C GLU A 58 -4.49 -4.59 -17.86
N VAL A 59 -4.85 -5.21 -16.74
CA VAL A 59 -4.74 -6.67 -16.56
C VAL A 59 -6.03 -7.33 -17.08
N PRO A 60 -5.96 -8.52 -17.73
CA PRO A 60 -7.16 -9.19 -18.24
C PRO A 60 -8.23 -9.36 -17.15
N ALA A 61 -9.45 -8.92 -17.44
CA ALA A 61 -10.56 -8.94 -16.48
C ALA A 61 -10.77 -10.29 -15.74
N PRO A 62 -10.65 -11.47 -16.41
CA PRO A 62 -10.79 -12.76 -15.74
C PRO A 62 -9.76 -13.02 -14.63
N PHE A 63 -8.61 -12.34 -14.66
CA PHE A 63 -7.61 -12.46 -13.60
C PHE A 63 -8.14 -11.94 -12.25
N TYR A 64 -8.95 -10.88 -12.26
CA TYR A 64 -9.54 -10.33 -11.05
C TYR A 64 -10.51 -11.29 -10.35
N ASP A 65 -11.17 -12.16 -11.12
CA ASP A 65 -12.05 -13.20 -10.57
C ASP A 65 -11.26 -14.30 -9.82
N ILE A 66 -9.96 -14.41 -10.08
CA ILE A 66 -9.07 -15.40 -9.44
C ILE A 66 -8.44 -14.82 -8.17
N CYS A 67 -8.08 -13.53 -8.18
CA CYS A 67 -7.24 -12.94 -7.14
C CYS A 67 -7.95 -11.98 -6.18
N LEU A 68 -9.13 -11.47 -6.51
CA LEU A 68 -9.92 -10.56 -5.66
C LEU A 68 -11.17 -11.23 -5.09
N GLY A 69 -11.78 -10.58 -4.10
CA GLY A 69 -13.06 -11.01 -3.55
C GLY A 69 -14.25 -10.72 -4.48
N PRO A 70 -15.48 -11.08 -4.05
CA PRO A 70 -16.68 -11.03 -4.90
C PRO A 70 -16.98 -9.66 -5.52
N ARG A 71 -16.55 -8.57 -4.87
CA ARG A 71 -16.76 -7.20 -5.36
C ARG A 71 -15.60 -6.66 -6.18
N ARG A 72 -14.56 -7.48 -6.41
CA ARG A 72 -13.32 -7.09 -7.10
C ARG A 72 -12.69 -5.85 -6.45
N LYS A 73 -12.75 -5.74 -5.12
CA LYS A 73 -12.22 -4.59 -4.40
C LYS A 73 -10.70 -4.61 -4.45
N TYR A 74 -10.12 -3.72 -5.25
CA TYR A 74 -8.67 -3.59 -5.37
C TYR A 74 -8.11 -2.48 -4.47
N SER A 75 -8.36 -2.62 -3.17
CA SER A 75 -7.86 -1.76 -2.10
C SER A 75 -7.94 -2.50 -0.75
N CYS A 76 -7.52 -1.90 0.36
CA CYS A 76 -7.53 -2.57 1.66
C CYS A 76 -8.95 -2.98 2.09
N CYS A 77 -9.09 -4.17 2.66
CA CYS A 77 -10.33 -4.62 3.31
C CYS A 77 -10.26 -4.34 4.82
N LYS A 78 -11.42 -4.24 5.47
CA LYS A 78 -11.51 -4.08 6.92
C LYS A 78 -11.99 -5.38 7.56
N PHE A 79 -11.05 -6.13 8.12
CA PHE A 79 -11.36 -7.38 8.83
C PHE A 79 -11.76 -7.10 10.28
N PRO A 80 -12.66 -7.91 10.86
CA PRO A 80 -13.04 -7.78 12.26
C PRO A 80 -11.86 -8.08 13.18
N GLU A 81 -11.91 -7.54 14.40
CA GLU A 81 -10.90 -7.83 15.42
C GLU A 81 -10.82 -9.33 15.71
N GLY A 82 -9.59 -9.83 15.90
CA GLY A 82 -9.33 -11.25 16.13
C GLY A 82 -9.32 -12.13 14.88
N ALA A 83 -9.69 -11.61 13.70
CA ALA A 83 -9.59 -12.35 12.45
C ALA A 83 -8.15 -12.82 12.18
N GLN A 84 -8.01 -14.10 11.85
CA GLN A 84 -6.72 -14.68 11.50
C GLN A 84 -6.52 -14.62 9.98
N PRO A 85 -5.27 -14.60 9.47
CA PRO A 85 -5.01 -14.63 8.03
C PRO A 85 -5.69 -15.80 7.29
N GLY A 86 -5.89 -16.94 7.96
CA GLY A 86 -6.61 -18.09 7.40
C GLY A 86 -8.12 -17.89 7.22
N ASP A 87 -8.71 -16.90 7.88
CA ASP A 87 -10.13 -16.59 7.79
C ASP A 87 -10.47 -15.69 6.59
N ALA A 88 -9.44 -15.11 5.95
CA ALA A 88 -9.60 -14.08 4.94
C ALA A 88 -10.62 -14.48 3.86
N ALA A 89 -10.49 -15.66 3.25
CA ALA A 89 -11.39 -16.12 2.20
C ALA A 89 -12.87 -16.15 2.62
N LYS A 90 -13.15 -16.52 3.88
CA LYS A 90 -14.52 -16.58 4.42
C LYS A 90 -15.07 -15.20 4.75
N LEU A 91 -14.19 -14.30 5.20
CA LEU A 91 -14.55 -12.96 5.68
C LEU A 91 -14.55 -11.88 4.60
N LEU A 92 -13.91 -12.13 3.45
CA LEU A 92 -13.81 -11.18 2.33
C LEU A 92 -15.16 -10.51 1.96
N PRO A 93 -16.28 -11.23 1.79
CA PRO A 93 -17.55 -10.60 1.43
C PRO A 93 -18.01 -9.51 2.41
N GLN A 94 -17.71 -9.68 3.70
CA GLN A 94 -18.04 -8.72 4.76
C GLN A 94 -16.96 -7.62 4.86
N ALA A 95 -15.69 -8.01 4.76
CA ALA A 95 -14.55 -7.12 4.89
C ALA A 95 -14.43 -6.11 3.73
N GLU A 96 -15.00 -6.42 2.57
CA GLU A 96 -15.11 -5.52 1.42
C GLU A 96 -16.17 -4.42 1.60
N VAL A 97 -17.14 -4.59 2.52
CA VAL A 97 -18.23 -3.61 2.75
C VAL A 97 -17.85 -2.55 3.76
N ALA A 98 -17.02 -2.92 4.74
CA ALA A 98 -16.80 -2.12 5.94
C ALA A 98 -15.75 -1.01 5.79
N ALA A 99 -15.30 -0.73 4.56
CA ALA A 99 -14.27 0.25 4.22
C ALA A 99 -14.86 1.40 3.40
#